data_AF-A0A820HP51-F1
#
_entry.id   AF-A0A820HP51-F1
#
_cell.length_a   1.000
_cell.length_b   1.000
_cell.length_c   1.000
_cell.angle_alpha   90.00
_cell.angle_beta   90.00
_cell.angle_gamma   90.00
#
_symmetry.space_group_name_H-M   'P 1'
#
loop_
_entity.id
_entity.type
_entity.pdbx_description
1 polymer ?
#
loop_
_entity_poly.entity_id
_entity_poly.type
_entity_poly.pdbx_seq_one_letter_code
_entity_poly.pdbx_strand_id
1 'polypeptide(L)'
;DNNGQLIMCIPGCGGTGKSQLIRALTKYFLVTKRMQMMRKLAPTGIAAAEIDGMTIHSFLGEQRNSRKPRTIKPGDSKLEKEWRPVEYLLIDEMSMVGLTLLAKLNRIISTAKHVDPQVPFGGVNVIFFGDYLQYRPVFDAPLHTDFTLSSKSKSCKLPTEKEIQQRVARSLILQINCVVKLTQQMRTEDSRYLQLLERLRHGQCNYDDYELLLTRVVGQPSVDSLCDSPWNK
;
A
#
# COMPACT_ATOMS: atom_id res chain seq x y z
N ASP A 1 7.04 30.66 -0.15
CA ASP A 1 6.09 29.62 0.30
C ASP A 1 6.83 28.51 1.01
N ASN A 2 6.53 28.30 2.29
CA ASN A 2 7.12 27.24 3.11
C ASN A 2 6.64 25.88 2.56
N ASN A 3 7.30 25.36 1.54
CA ASN A 3 6.98 24.08 0.93
C ASN A 3 7.40 22.95 1.88
N GLY A 4 6.56 22.70 2.89
CA GLY A 4 6.68 21.51 3.73
C GLY A 4 6.60 20.23 2.89
N GLN A 5 7.16 19.15 3.42
CA GLN A 5 7.12 17.83 2.79
C GLN A 5 5.68 17.42 2.45
N LEU A 6 5.45 16.94 1.22
CA LEU A 6 4.15 16.40 0.81
C LEU A 6 4.01 14.94 1.25
N ILE A 7 2.98 14.65 2.03
CA ILE A 7 2.55 13.29 2.35
C ILE A 7 1.09 13.18 1.92
N MET A 8 0.90 12.70 0.71
CA MET A 8 -0.40 12.65 0.04
C MET A 8 -0.98 11.23 0.04
N CYS A 9 -2.29 11.13 0.18
CA CYS A 9 -3.04 9.89 -0.04
C CYS A 9 -4.07 10.09 -1.15
N ILE A 10 -4.10 9.16 -2.10
CA ILE A 10 -5.05 9.11 -3.22
C ILE A 10 -5.89 7.83 -3.10
N PRO A 11 -6.94 7.85 -2.26
CA PRO A 11 -7.86 6.73 -2.15
C PRO A 11 -8.87 6.72 -3.30
N GLY A 12 -9.30 5.54 -3.72
CA GLY A 12 -10.38 5.40 -4.69
C GLY A 12 -10.77 3.93 -4.87
N CYS A 13 -12.02 3.64 -5.21
CA CYS A 13 -12.45 2.26 -5.45
C CYS A 13 -11.70 1.63 -6.64
N GLY A 14 -11.80 0.30 -6.77
CA GLY A 14 -11.27 -0.43 -7.93
C GLY A 14 -11.79 0.15 -9.24
N GLY A 15 -10.87 0.48 -10.15
CA GLY A 15 -11.19 1.01 -11.48
C GLY A 15 -11.28 2.54 -11.60
N THR A 16 -11.05 3.30 -10.53
CA THR A 16 -11.01 4.78 -10.55
C THR A 16 -9.81 5.41 -11.27
N GLY A 17 -8.94 4.60 -11.88
CA GLY A 17 -7.78 5.10 -12.63
C GLY A 17 -6.53 5.46 -11.81
N LYS A 18 -6.42 5.01 -10.55
CA LYS A 18 -5.22 5.25 -9.70
C LYS A 18 -3.90 4.88 -10.40
N SER A 19 -3.76 3.65 -10.90
CA SER A 19 -2.54 3.22 -11.59
C SER A 19 -2.33 3.95 -12.92
N GLN A 20 -3.41 4.41 -13.57
CA GLN A 20 -3.30 5.28 -14.75
C GLN A 20 -2.76 6.67 -14.42
N LEU A 21 -3.11 7.21 -13.25
CA LEU A 21 -2.52 8.46 -12.73
C LEU A 21 -1.02 8.28 -12.46
N ILE A 22 -0.60 7.14 -11.89
CA ILE A 22 0.83 6.81 -11.72
C ILE A 22 1.56 6.76 -13.08
N ARG A 23 0.93 6.18 -14.11
CA ARG A 23 1.48 6.17 -15.48
C ARG A 23 1.58 7.57 -16.09
N ALA A 24 0.57 8.42 -15.87
CA ALA A 24 0.59 9.81 -16.33
C ALA A 24 1.73 10.61 -15.66
N LEU A 25 1.90 10.46 -14.33
CA LEU A 25 3.03 11.03 -13.60
C LEU A 25 4.36 10.51 -14.13
N THR A 26 4.46 9.20 -14.36
CA THR A 26 5.67 8.57 -14.93
C THR A 26 6.02 9.18 -16.28
N LYS A 27 5.04 9.36 -17.17
CA LYS A 27 5.24 9.99 -18.47
C LYS A 27 5.70 11.45 -18.34
N TYR A 28 5.16 12.20 -17.38
CA TYR A 28 5.59 13.57 -17.11
C TYR A 28 7.06 13.64 -16.66
N PHE A 29 7.48 12.80 -15.71
CA PHE A 29 8.89 12.74 -15.27
C PHE A 29 9.83 12.25 -16.38
N LEU A 30 9.34 11.40 -17.29
CA LEU A 30 10.09 10.96 -18.46
C LEU A 30 10.33 12.11 -19.45
N VAL A 31 9.27 12.82 -19.85
CA VAL A 31 9.36 13.94 -20.81
C VAL A 31 10.21 15.09 -20.27
N THR A 32 10.16 15.34 -18.96
CA THR A 32 10.97 16.37 -18.29
C THR A 32 12.40 15.92 -17.97
N LYS A 33 12.79 14.68 -18.32
CA LYS A 33 14.12 14.09 -18.06
C LYS A 33 14.50 14.08 -16.57
N ARG A 34 13.52 13.80 -15.70
CA ARG A 34 13.62 13.83 -14.24
C ARG A 34 13.25 12.50 -13.58
N MET A 35 13.31 11.39 -14.33
CA MET A 35 12.95 10.06 -13.84
C MET A 35 13.66 9.64 -12.56
N GLN A 36 14.92 10.05 -12.38
CA GLN A 36 15.73 9.79 -11.19
C GLN A 36 15.14 10.40 -9.90
N MET A 37 14.24 11.38 -10.01
CA MET A 37 13.58 12.02 -8.87
C MET A 37 12.41 11.20 -8.34
N MET A 38 11.95 10.19 -9.06
CA MET A 38 10.75 9.43 -8.72
C MET A 38 11.07 7.96 -8.50
N ARG A 39 10.57 7.40 -7.39
CA ARG A 39 10.56 5.96 -7.12
C ARG A 39 9.13 5.46 -6.99
N LYS A 40 8.92 4.23 -7.46
CA LYS A 40 7.61 3.57 -7.48
C LYS A 40 7.73 2.22 -6.78
N LEU A 41 6.93 2.02 -5.75
CA LEU A 41 6.90 0.79 -4.97
C LEU A 41 5.48 0.23 -4.92
N ALA A 42 5.38 -1.08 -4.77
CA ALA A 42 4.12 -1.76 -4.47
C ALA A 42 4.37 -2.99 -3.57
N PRO A 43 3.37 -3.50 -2.84
CA PRO A 43 3.55 -4.66 -1.96
C PRO A 43 3.67 -5.99 -2.72
N THR A 44 3.07 -6.11 -3.91
CA THR A 44 3.04 -7.34 -4.72
C THR A 44 3.82 -7.18 -6.03
N GLY A 45 4.31 -8.30 -6.58
CA GLY A 45 5.04 -8.30 -7.85
C GLY A 45 4.19 -7.84 -9.04
N ILE A 46 2.92 -8.25 -9.08
CA ILE A 46 1.98 -7.87 -10.15
C ILE A 46 1.70 -6.37 -10.09
N ALA A 47 1.39 -5.82 -8.91
CA ALA A 47 1.14 -4.38 -8.77
C ALA A 47 2.40 -3.55 -9.07
N ALA A 48 3.59 -4.03 -8.67
CA ALA A 48 4.83 -3.36 -9.00
C ALA A 48 5.10 -3.35 -10.51
N ALA A 49 4.83 -4.46 -11.20
CA ALA A 49 4.99 -4.54 -12.66
C ALA A 49 4.01 -3.61 -13.39
N GLU A 50 2.76 -3.52 -12.94
CA GLU A 50 1.71 -2.67 -13.56
C GLU A 50 2.11 -1.19 -13.64
N ILE A 51 2.89 -0.72 -12.65
CA ILE A 51 3.38 0.66 -12.56
C ILE A 51 4.85 0.81 -12.96
N ASP A 52 5.50 -0.21 -13.57
CA ASP A 52 6.95 -0.23 -13.85
C ASP A 52 7.80 0.16 -12.62
N GLY A 53 7.43 -0.36 -11.47
CA GLY A 53 8.08 -0.16 -10.17
C GLY A 53 8.78 -1.42 -9.68
N MET A 54 9.07 -1.45 -8.38
CA MET A 54 9.62 -2.64 -7.71
C MET A 54 8.83 -2.95 -6.45
N THR A 55 8.93 -4.18 -5.96
CA THR A 55 8.25 -4.50 -4.70
C THR A 55 8.94 -3.84 -3.52
N ILE A 56 8.19 -3.47 -2.47
CA ILE A 56 8.76 -2.93 -1.23
C ILE A 56 9.76 -3.94 -0.65
N HIS A 57 9.43 -5.22 -0.61
CA HIS A 57 10.33 -6.26 -0.10
C HIS A 57 11.63 -6.37 -0.91
N SER A 58 11.56 -6.30 -2.24
CA SER A 58 12.75 -6.25 -3.11
C SER A 58 13.61 -5.02 -2.79
N PHE A 59 12.96 -3.87 -2.55
CA PHE A 59 13.64 -2.64 -2.15
C PHE A 59 14.35 -2.77 -0.79
N LEU A 60 13.70 -3.36 0.21
CA LEU A 60 14.30 -3.58 1.53
C LEU A 60 15.41 -4.66 1.52
N GLY A 61 15.63 -5.35 0.40
CA GLY A 61 16.60 -6.43 0.29
C GLY A 61 16.16 -7.72 1.01
N GLU A 62 14.87 -7.84 1.32
CA GLU A 62 14.25 -9.03 1.92
C GLU A 62 13.90 -10.02 0.79
N GLN A 63 14.92 -10.71 0.25
CA GLN A 63 14.69 -11.80 -0.69
C GLN A 63 14.32 -13.07 0.07
N ARG A 64 13.17 -13.68 -0.30
CA ARG A 64 12.62 -14.89 0.34
C ARG A 64 13.59 -16.08 0.35
N ASN A 65 14.59 -16.10 -0.54
CA ASN A 65 15.59 -17.16 -0.69
C ASN A 65 17.02 -16.77 -0.25
N SER A 66 17.24 -15.55 0.24
CA SER A 66 18.58 -15.17 0.72
C SER A 66 18.78 -15.62 2.16
N ARG A 67 19.69 -16.57 2.39
CA ARG A 67 20.10 -17.06 3.74
C ARG A 67 20.69 -15.98 4.65
N LYS A 68 20.92 -14.76 4.14
CA LYS A 68 21.36 -13.60 4.90
C LYS A 68 20.53 -12.39 4.49
N PRO A 69 19.74 -11.77 5.38
CA PRO A 69 19.11 -10.49 5.08
C PRO A 69 20.20 -9.47 4.77
N ARG A 70 20.04 -8.69 3.70
CA ARG A 70 20.94 -7.55 3.45
C ARG A 70 20.79 -6.58 4.63
N THR A 71 21.83 -6.51 5.47
CA THR A 71 21.89 -5.52 6.53
C THR A 71 22.28 -4.20 5.89
N ILE A 72 21.29 -3.39 5.53
CA ILE A 72 21.51 -2.01 5.10
C ILE A 72 22.09 -1.26 6.30
N LYS A 73 23.37 -0.89 6.20
CA LYS A 73 24.07 -0.11 7.22
C LYS A 73 24.14 1.35 6.75
N PRO A 74 24.11 2.32 7.67
CA PRO A 74 24.52 3.69 7.37
C PRO A 74 25.91 3.67 6.72
N GLY A 75 26.10 4.36 5.58
CA GLY A 75 27.34 4.31 4.81
C GLY A 75 27.33 3.35 3.60
N ASP A 76 26.20 2.71 3.28
CA ASP A 76 26.07 1.99 2.01
C ASP A 76 26.02 2.99 0.84
N SER A 77 27.21 3.31 0.33
CA SER A 77 27.43 4.28 -0.74
C SER A 77 26.59 4.01 -1.99
N LYS A 78 26.12 2.78 -2.22
CA LYS A 78 25.27 2.44 -3.36
C LYS A 78 23.85 2.94 -3.14
N LEU A 79 23.26 2.63 -1.98
CA LEU A 79 21.90 3.05 -1.63
C LEU A 79 21.79 4.57 -1.55
N GLU A 80 22.80 5.21 -0.97
CA GLU A 80 22.87 6.67 -0.85
C GLU A 80 22.93 7.36 -2.21
N LYS A 81 23.80 6.88 -3.12
CA LYS A 81 23.86 7.40 -4.50
C LYS A 81 22.54 7.22 -5.23
N GLU A 82 21.85 6.10 -4.99
CA GLU A 82 20.58 5.78 -5.62
C GLU A 82 19.42 6.66 -5.13
N TRP A 83 19.43 7.04 -3.85
CA TRP A 83 18.35 7.83 -3.21
C TRP A 83 18.63 9.33 -3.12
N ARG A 84 19.88 9.75 -3.32
CA ARG A 84 20.25 11.16 -3.38
C ARG A 84 19.34 11.97 -4.32
N PRO A 85 19.10 11.56 -5.58
CA PRO A 85 18.25 12.33 -6.49
C PRO A 85 16.75 12.17 -6.24
N VAL A 86 16.32 11.21 -5.41
CA VAL A 86 14.90 10.87 -5.22
C VAL A 86 14.21 11.92 -4.36
N GLU A 87 13.14 12.51 -4.89
CA GLU A 87 12.30 13.51 -4.24
C GLU A 87 10.85 13.06 -4.09
N TYR A 88 10.40 12.11 -4.91
CA TYR A 88 9.03 11.58 -4.91
C TYR A 88 9.04 10.06 -4.78
N LEU A 89 8.23 9.54 -3.87
CA LEU A 89 7.97 8.13 -3.66
C LEU A 89 6.49 7.83 -3.85
N LEU A 90 6.16 7.08 -4.89
CA LEU A 90 4.81 6.59 -5.17
C LEU A 90 4.68 5.17 -4.62
N ILE A 91 3.66 4.91 -3.81
CA ILE A 91 3.38 3.58 -3.28
C ILE A 91 1.97 3.18 -3.70
N ASP A 92 1.85 2.18 -4.58
CA ASP A 92 0.56 1.62 -4.99
C ASP A 92 0.13 0.47 -4.07
N GLU A 93 -1.17 0.16 -4.08
CA GLU A 93 -1.82 -0.84 -3.25
C GLU A 93 -1.52 -0.71 -1.74
N MET A 94 -1.57 0.52 -1.24
CA MET A 94 -1.24 0.85 0.16
C MET A 94 -2.08 0.09 1.19
N SER A 95 -3.26 -0.41 0.84
CA SER A 95 -4.10 -1.21 1.75
C SER A 95 -3.42 -2.52 2.19
N MET A 96 -2.54 -3.07 1.34
CA MET A 96 -1.78 -4.29 1.62
C MET A 96 -0.46 -4.03 2.34
N VAL A 97 -0.08 -2.75 2.53
CA VAL A 97 1.13 -2.37 3.28
C VAL A 97 0.80 -2.32 4.76
N GLY A 98 1.47 -3.16 5.54
CA GLY A 98 1.32 -3.16 6.99
C GLY A 98 2.22 -2.14 7.68
N LEU A 99 1.90 -1.86 8.95
CA LEU A 99 2.63 -0.89 9.76
C LEU A 99 4.11 -1.28 9.97
N THR A 100 4.41 -2.56 10.17
CA THR A 100 5.80 -3.02 10.35
C THR A 100 6.60 -2.79 9.07
N LEU A 101 6.02 -3.13 7.91
CA LEU A 101 6.65 -2.92 6.61
C LEU A 101 6.91 -1.44 6.33
N LEU A 102 5.95 -0.57 6.64
CA LEU A 102 6.08 0.87 6.48
C LEU A 102 7.17 1.47 7.37
N ALA A 103 7.28 1.01 8.62
CA ALA A 103 8.34 1.46 9.54
C ALA A 103 9.74 1.10 9.03
N LYS A 104 9.91 -0.11 8.51
CA LYS A 104 11.17 -0.55 7.88
C LYS A 104 11.52 0.31 6.66
N LEU A 105 10.53 0.58 5.82
CA LEU A 105 10.67 1.45 4.65
C LEU A 105 11.14 2.86 5.06
N ASN A 106 10.48 3.48 6.03
CA ASN A 106 10.87 4.77 6.58
C ASN A 106 12.33 4.78 7.06
N ARG A 107 12.71 3.80 7.89
CA ARG A 107 14.07 3.69 8.43
C ARG A 107 15.12 3.61 7.32
N ILE A 108 14.88 2.80 6.29
CA ILE A 108 15.84 2.62 5.19
C ILE A 108 15.96 3.90 4.36
N ILE A 109 14.84 4.60 4.11
CA ILE A 109 14.87 5.87 3.37
C ILE A 109 15.60 6.96 4.18
N SER A 110 15.30 7.12 5.47
CA SER A 110 16.01 8.08 6.33
C SER A 110 17.51 7.77 6.39
N THR A 111 17.89 6.48 6.45
CA THR A 111 19.29 6.05 6.37
C THR A 111 19.92 6.43 5.03
N ALA A 112 19.22 6.18 3.92
CA ALA A 112 19.73 6.47 2.58
C ALA A 112 19.88 7.98 2.29
N LYS A 113 19.06 8.82 2.93
CA LYS A 113 19.08 10.28 2.79
C LYS A 113 20.00 10.98 3.79
N HIS A 114 20.59 10.26 4.76
CA HIS A 114 21.35 10.82 5.88
C HIS A 114 20.57 11.86 6.68
N VAL A 115 19.29 11.59 6.92
CA VAL A 115 18.40 12.47 7.69
C VAL A 115 17.97 11.77 8.97
N ASP A 116 17.69 12.57 10.01
CA ASP A 116 17.13 12.08 11.27
C ASP A 116 15.93 11.14 11.01
N PRO A 117 15.88 9.94 11.63
CA PRO A 117 14.75 9.03 11.56
C PRO A 117 13.39 9.63 11.94
N GLN A 118 13.37 10.74 12.69
CA GLN A 118 12.16 11.49 13.04
C GLN A 118 11.57 12.27 11.85
N VAL A 119 12.38 12.59 10.83
CA VAL A 119 11.86 13.18 9.59
C VAL A 119 11.21 12.08 8.77
N PRO A 120 9.89 12.16 8.51
CA PRO A 120 9.18 11.15 7.73
C PRO A 120 9.87 10.92 6.40
N PHE A 121 10.13 9.67 6.07
CA PHE A 121 10.72 9.22 4.81
C PHE A 121 11.96 10.03 4.39
N GLY A 122 12.77 10.50 5.35
CA GLY A 122 13.95 11.32 5.09
C GLY A 122 13.67 12.60 4.29
N GLY A 123 12.46 13.17 4.42
CA GLY A 123 12.02 14.38 3.71
C GLY A 123 11.55 14.14 2.27
N VAL A 124 11.50 12.90 1.79
CA VAL A 124 10.99 12.55 0.45
C VAL A 124 9.48 12.75 0.41
N ASN A 125 8.96 13.38 -0.64
CA ASN A 125 7.52 13.51 -0.85
C ASN A 125 6.91 12.13 -1.11
N VAL A 126 5.88 11.75 -0.37
CA VAL A 126 5.26 10.43 -0.49
C VAL A 126 3.83 10.55 -0.98
N ILE A 127 3.47 9.75 -1.98
CA ILE A 127 2.10 9.67 -2.52
C ILE A 127 1.64 8.22 -2.43
N PHE A 128 0.67 7.97 -1.56
CA PHE A 128 0.05 6.66 -1.38
C PHE A 128 -1.16 6.52 -2.31
N PHE A 129 -1.27 5.40 -3.00
CA PHE A 129 -2.43 5.01 -3.80
C PHE A 129 -2.99 3.71 -3.24
N GLY A 130 -4.32 3.59 -3.23
CA GLY A 130 -4.93 2.32 -2.83
C GLY A 130 -6.41 2.42 -2.51
N ASP A 131 -6.95 1.32 -2.02
CA ASP A 131 -8.31 1.21 -1.51
C ASP A 131 -8.32 0.41 -0.22
N TYR A 132 -8.50 1.10 0.92
CA TYR A 132 -8.48 0.47 2.24
C TYR A 132 -9.59 -0.57 2.47
N LEU A 133 -10.61 -0.61 1.60
CA LEU A 133 -11.70 -1.59 1.65
C LEU A 133 -11.43 -2.85 0.82
N GLN A 134 -10.28 -2.94 0.14
CA GLN A 134 -9.85 -4.16 -0.55
C GLN A 134 -9.10 -5.08 0.43
N TYR A 135 -7.88 -5.49 0.09
CA TYR A 135 -7.12 -6.45 0.88
C TYR A 135 -6.35 -5.76 2.01
N ARG A 136 -6.40 -6.38 3.19
CA ARG A 136 -5.58 -6.06 4.36
C ARG A 136 -4.16 -6.62 4.19
N PRO A 137 -3.17 -6.07 4.92
CA PRO A 137 -1.83 -6.67 4.94
C PRO A 137 -1.86 -8.10 5.48
N VAL A 138 -0.97 -8.94 4.96
CA VAL A 138 -0.82 -10.34 5.36
C VAL A 138 0.24 -10.43 6.48
N PHE A 139 -0.10 -11.07 7.61
CA PHE A 139 0.75 -11.22 8.80
C PHE A 139 1.28 -9.90 9.43
N ASP A 140 0.68 -8.76 9.11
CA ASP A 140 1.03 -7.45 9.67
C ASP A 140 -0.23 -6.65 10.02
N ALA A 141 -0.09 -5.60 10.83
CA ALA A 141 -1.20 -4.76 11.28
C ALA A 141 -1.59 -3.75 10.18
N PRO A 142 -2.89 -3.57 9.88
CA PRO A 142 -3.38 -2.53 8.99
C PRO A 142 -2.96 -1.11 9.42
N LEU A 143 -2.88 -0.19 8.47
CA LEU A 143 -2.44 1.20 8.72
C LEU A 143 -3.39 1.99 9.62
N HIS A 144 -4.67 1.60 9.66
CA HIS A 144 -5.70 2.20 10.50
C HIS A 144 -5.82 1.53 11.88
N THR A 145 -4.91 0.62 12.25
CA THR A 145 -4.90 0.03 13.59
C THR A 145 -4.74 1.12 14.64
N ASP A 146 -5.61 1.08 15.65
CA ASP A 146 -5.57 1.99 16.78
C ASP A 146 -4.90 1.31 17.98
N PHE A 147 -3.77 1.87 18.40
CA PHE A 147 -2.98 1.35 19.53
C PHE A 147 -3.48 1.85 20.89
N THR A 148 -4.41 2.83 20.92
CA THR A 148 -4.96 3.36 22.18
C THR A 148 -5.93 2.36 22.84
N LEU A 149 -6.64 1.56 22.04
CA LEU A 149 -7.63 0.58 22.52
C LEU A 149 -7.01 -0.66 23.16
N SER A 150 -5.73 -0.95 22.88
CA SER A 150 -5.00 -2.09 23.46
C SER A 150 -4.67 -1.91 24.95
N SER A 151 -4.95 -0.74 25.54
CA SER A 151 -4.51 -0.36 26.88
C SER A 151 -5.37 -0.92 28.03
N LYS A 152 -6.37 -1.77 27.75
CA LYS A 152 -7.24 -2.36 28.80
C LYS A 152 -6.59 -3.52 29.57
N SER A 153 -5.47 -4.07 29.11
CA SER A 153 -4.73 -5.10 29.83
C SER A 153 -3.48 -4.47 30.48
N LYS A 154 -3.63 -4.07 31.75
CA LYS A 154 -2.54 -3.62 32.64
C LYS A 154 -1.53 -4.74 32.88
N SER A 155 -0.62 -4.96 31.95
CA SER A 155 0.63 -5.68 32.21
C SER A 155 1.77 -4.70 31.95
N CYS A 156 2.57 -4.41 32.98
CA CYS A 156 3.79 -3.61 32.91
C CYS A 156 4.89 -4.33 32.11
N LYS A 157 4.63 -4.69 30.85
CA LYS A 157 5.63 -5.22 29.94
C LYS A 157 6.18 -4.08 29.10
N LEU A 158 7.51 -4.04 28.94
CA LEU A 158 8.13 -3.13 27.98
C LEU A 158 7.60 -3.44 26.58
N PRO A 159 7.35 -2.42 25.75
CA PRO A 159 6.90 -2.63 24.38
C PRO A 159 7.96 -3.40 23.60
N THR A 160 7.52 -4.38 22.83
CA THR A 160 8.36 -5.12 21.89
C THR A 160 8.83 -4.22 20.74
N GLU A 161 9.93 -4.59 20.07
CA GLU A 161 10.42 -3.85 18.91
C GLU A 161 9.35 -3.71 17.81
N LYS A 162 8.55 -4.76 17.60
CA LYS A 162 7.44 -4.75 16.65
C LYS A 162 6.40 -3.69 17.02
N GLU A 163 6.00 -3.60 18.29
CA GLU A 163 5.03 -2.59 18.75
C GLU A 163 5.58 -1.17 18.60
N ILE A 164 6.88 -0.96 18.87
CA ILE A 164 7.55 0.32 18.66
C ILE A 164 7.51 0.70 17.17
N GLN A 165 7.91 -0.23 16.28
CA GLN A 165 7.88 -0.02 14.84
C GLN A 165 6.48 0.32 14.35
N GLN A 166 5.46 -0.41 14.82
CA GLN A 166 4.08 -0.16 14.45
C GLN A 166 3.57 1.21 14.90
N ARG A 167 3.94 1.66 16.10
CA ARG A 167 3.62 3.02 16.60
C ARG A 167 4.31 4.12 15.77
N VAL A 168 5.57 3.91 15.38
CA VAL A 168 6.29 4.83 14.47
C VAL A 168 5.59 4.89 13.12
N ALA A 169 5.27 3.75 12.50
CA ALA A 169 4.53 3.76 11.24
C ALA A 169 3.16 4.43 11.37
N ARG A 170 2.48 4.26 12.51
CA ARG A 170 1.21 4.94 12.76
C ARG A 170 1.38 6.45 12.81
N SER A 171 2.44 6.96 13.45
CA SER A 171 2.71 8.40 13.45
C SER A 171 3.03 8.93 12.06
N LEU A 172 3.68 8.15 11.19
CA LEU A 172 3.90 8.53 9.78
C LEU A 172 2.57 8.67 9.02
N ILE A 173 1.65 7.72 9.19
CA ILE A 173 0.33 7.79 8.54
C ILE A 173 -0.51 8.96 9.06
N LEU A 174 -0.37 9.32 10.33
CA LEU A 174 -1.05 10.50 10.90
C LEU A 174 -0.49 11.83 10.37
N GLN A 175 0.66 11.84 9.71
CA GLN A 175 1.26 13.02 9.09
C GLN A 175 0.82 13.24 7.63
N ILE A 176 -0.10 12.43 7.11
CA ILE A 176 -0.73 12.70 5.80
C ILE A 176 -1.36 14.10 5.84
N ASN A 177 -0.91 14.97 4.95
CA ASN A 177 -1.30 16.38 4.89
C ASN A 177 -2.14 16.73 3.65
N CYS A 178 -2.29 15.80 2.71
CA CYS A 178 -3.12 15.99 1.53
C CYS A 178 -3.88 14.69 1.20
N VAL A 179 -5.19 14.79 0.95
CA VAL A 179 -6.01 13.65 0.53
C VAL A 179 -6.80 14.04 -0.72
N VAL A 180 -6.63 13.27 -1.80
CA VAL A 180 -7.33 13.47 -3.07
C VAL A 180 -8.09 12.20 -3.42
N LYS A 181 -9.41 12.19 -3.19
CA LYS A 181 -10.24 11.01 -3.42
C LYS A 181 -10.65 10.92 -4.90
N LEU A 182 -10.34 9.80 -5.56
CA LEU A 182 -10.88 9.49 -6.88
C LEU A 182 -12.25 8.81 -6.73
N THR A 183 -13.27 9.40 -7.35
CA THR A 183 -14.68 8.97 -7.21
C THR A 183 -15.26 8.40 -8.51
N GLN A 184 -14.80 8.85 -9.66
CA GLN A 184 -15.33 8.43 -10.95
C GLN A 184 -14.83 7.03 -11.33
N GLN A 185 -15.76 6.13 -11.67
CA GLN A 185 -15.41 4.84 -12.25
C GLN A 185 -14.94 5.02 -13.69
N MET A 186 -13.80 4.40 -14.03
CA MET A 186 -13.24 4.40 -15.39
C MET A 186 -13.15 2.99 -16.00
N ARG A 187 -13.41 1.93 -15.22
CA ARG A 187 -13.29 0.53 -15.69
C ARG A 187 -14.55 -0.04 -16.33
N THR A 188 -15.72 0.36 -15.82
CA THR A 188 -17.00 -0.23 -16.24
C THR A 188 -18.05 0.85 -16.36
N GLU A 189 -18.86 0.79 -17.42
CA GLU A 189 -19.96 1.73 -17.69
C GLU A 189 -21.34 1.14 -17.30
N ASP A 190 -21.43 -0.17 -17.09
CA ASP A 190 -22.65 -0.87 -16.67
C ASP A 190 -23.08 -0.41 -15.26
N SER A 191 -24.17 0.36 -15.22
CA SER A 191 -24.72 0.94 -13.99
C SER A 191 -25.19 -0.12 -12.99
N ARG A 192 -25.77 -1.23 -13.46
CA ARG A 192 -26.25 -2.32 -12.59
C ARG A 192 -25.07 -3.02 -11.94
N TYR A 193 -24.02 -3.31 -12.71
CA TYR A 193 -22.81 -3.91 -12.18
C TYR A 193 -22.05 -2.97 -11.23
N LEU A 194 -22.07 -1.67 -11.50
CA LEU A 194 -21.44 -0.69 -10.62
C LEU A 194 -22.09 -0.60 -9.25
N GLN A 195 -23.41 -0.58 -9.21
CA GLN A 195 -24.16 -0.59 -7.95
C GLN A 195 -23.87 -1.86 -7.14
N LEU A 196 -23.79 -3.01 -7.80
CA LEU A 196 -23.37 -4.26 -7.16
C LEU A 196 -21.98 -4.14 -6.54
N LEU A 197 -20.99 -3.63 -7.30
CA LEU A 197 -19.61 -3.49 -6.80
C LEU A 197 -19.50 -2.50 -5.65
N GLU A 198 -20.29 -1.43 -5.67
CA GLU A 198 -20.34 -0.45 -4.59
C GLU A 198 -20.91 -1.06 -3.30
N ARG A 199 -22.05 -1.76 -3.39
CA ARG A 199 -22.62 -2.49 -2.25
C ARG A 199 -21.66 -3.56 -1.72
N LEU A 200 -21.03 -4.33 -2.61
CA LEU A 200 -20.06 -5.36 -2.27
C LEU A 200 -18.86 -4.78 -1.50
N ARG A 201 -18.34 -3.65 -1.95
CA ARG A 201 -17.23 -2.94 -1.28
C ARG A 201 -17.57 -2.52 0.15
N HIS A 202 -18.84 -2.24 0.44
CA HIS A 202 -19.31 -1.84 1.76
C HIS A 202 -19.93 -2.99 2.58
N GLY A 203 -20.00 -4.21 2.04
CA GLY A 203 -20.65 -5.35 2.69
C GLY A 203 -22.18 -5.20 2.78
N GLN A 204 -22.80 -4.50 1.84
CA GLN A 204 -24.23 -4.17 1.79
C GLN A 204 -24.96 -4.87 0.64
N CYS A 205 -24.49 -6.04 0.21
CA CYS A 205 -25.10 -6.78 -0.89
C CYS A 205 -26.56 -7.13 -0.58
N ASN A 206 -27.41 -7.08 -1.60
CA ASN A 206 -28.82 -7.47 -1.52
C ASN A 206 -29.12 -8.73 -2.36
N TYR A 207 -30.38 -9.15 -2.39
CA TYR A 207 -30.80 -10.34 -3.14
C TYR A 207 -30.61 -10.16 -4.66
N ASP A 208 -30.87 -8.97 -5.19
CA ASP A 208 -30.69 -8.66 -6.63
C ASP A 208 -29.21 -8.79 -7.06
N ASP A 209 -28.27 -8.48 -6.17
CA ASP A 209 -26.84 -8.66 -6.40
C ASP A 209 -26.48 -10.14 -6.53
N TYR A 210 -27.06 -10.97 -5.66
CA TYR A 210 -26.89 -12.42 -5.69
C TYR A 210 -27.43 -13.01 -7.00
N GLU A 211 -28.66 -12.66 -7.38
CA GLU A 211 -29.23 -13.10 -8.65
C GLU A 211 -28.39 -12.67 -9.85
N LEU A 212 -27.89 -11.42 -9.84
CA LEU A 212 -27.01 -10.93 -10.90
C LEU A 212 -25.71 -11.75 -11.00
N LEU A 213 -25.10 -12.12 -9.87
CA LEU A 213 -23.89 -12.97 -9.87
C LEU A 213 -24.18 -14.39 -10.36
N LEU A 214 -25.36 -14.96 -10.03
CA LEU A 214 -25.78 -16.27 -10.54
C LEU A 214 -25.83 -16.30 -12.07
N THR A 215 -26.25 -15.21 -12.73
CA THR A 215 -26.24 -15.14 -14.20
C THR A 215 -24.84 -15.27 -14.83
N ARG A 216 -23.77 -15.15 -14.03
CA ARG A 216 -22.37 -15.22 -14.47
C ARG A 216 -21.70 -16.56 -14.16
N VAL A 217 -22.41 -17.51 -13.55
CA VAL A 217 -21.93 -18.88 -13.37
C VAL A 217 -21.99 -19.60 -14.71
N VAL A 218 -20.83 -19.90 -15.28
CA VAL A 218 -20.71 -20.66 -16.53
C VAL A 218 -20.49 -22.13 -16.19
N GLY A 219 -21.48 -22.99 -16.49
CA GLY A 219 -21.41 -24.44 -16.25
C GLY A 219 -22.73 -25.00 -15.72
N GLN A 220 -22.83 -26.32 -15.57
CA GLN A 220 -23.97 -26.95 -14.88
C GLN A 220 -23.89 -26.64 -13.37
N PRO A 221 -25.03 -26.39 -12.69
CA PRO A 221 -25.09 -26.05 -11.27
C PRO A 221 -24.72 -27.22 -10.32
N SER A 222 -24.18 -28.32 -10.84
CA SER A 222 -23.80 -29.51 -10.08
C SER A 222 -22.42 -29.36 -9.43
N VAL A 223 -22.14 -28.21 -8.82
CA VAL A 223 -20.97 -28.08 -7.96
C VAL A 223 -21.46 -28.33 -6.55
N ASP A 224 -21.00 -29.44 -5.97
CA ASP A 224 -21.23 -29.77 -4.55
C ASP A 224 -20.93 -28.54 -3.70
N SER A 225 -21.73 -28.32 -2.65
CA SER A 225 -21.56 -27.17 -1.77
C SER A 225 -20.11 -27.10 -1.26
N LEU A 226 -19.57 -25.92 -1.00
CA LEU A 226 -18.29 -25.79 -0.27
C LEU A 226 -18.37 -26.41 1.13
N CYS A 227 -19.58 -26.68 1.63
CA CYS A 227 -19.81 -27.45 2.86
C CYS A 227 -19.65 -28.96 2.67
N ASP A 228 -19.67 -29.45 1.44
CA ASP A 228 -19.54 -30.85 1.09
C ASP A 228 -18.05 -31.23 0.91
N SER A 229 -17.73 -32.50 1.13
CA SER A 229 -16.39 -33.04 0.88
C SER A 229 -16.01 -32.86 -0.60
N PRO A 230 -14.76 -32.48 -0.95
CA PRO A 230 -13.54 -32.51 -0.12
C PRO A 230 -13.14 -31.16 0.50
N TRP A 231 -13.95 -30.11 0.35
CA TRP A 231 -13.57 -28.74 0.75
C TRP A 231 -13.66 -28.51 2.26
N ASN A 232 -14.45 -29.33 2.96
CA ASN A 232 -14.69 -29.26 4.41
C ASN A 232 -14.16 -30.51 5.14
N LYS A 233 -12.83 -30.71 5.10
CA LYS A 233 -12.11 -31.68 5.94
C LYS A 233 -11.20 -30.98 6.93
#